data_AF-A0A258C006-F1
#
_entry.id   AF-A0A258C006-F1
#
_cell.length_a   1.000
_cell.length_b   1.000
_cell.length_c   1.000
_cell.angle_alpha   90.00
_cell.angle_beta   90.00
_cell.angle_gamma   90.00
#
_symmetry.space_group_name_H-M   'P 1'
#
loop_
_entity.id
_entity.type
_entity.pdbx_description
1 polymer ?
#
loop_
_entity_poly.entity_id
_entity_poly.type
_entity_poly.pdbx_seq_one_letter_code
_entity_poly.pdbx_strand_id
1 'polypeptide(L)'
;RTYRVRAKGTVTQLKIDELASGITVEGVKYQPIKAVFDREMGANSWLTVTLTEGKNREVRKALESVGLTVNRLIRVSYGPFVLADLKPGQVDEVPSDLLEAALAELGHKVDSAPARPAPAPKSHLGRRGPSTRVKGKRT
;
A
#
# COMPACT_ATOMS: atom_id res chain seq x y z
N ARG A 1 -4.94 -9.99 -3.12
CA ARG A 1 -4.37 -8.77 -2.49
C ARG A 1 -4.32 -8.99 -1.00
N THR A 2 -3.31 -8.46 -0.31
CA THR A 2 -3.15 -8.69 1.14
C THR A 2 -3.04 -7.36 1.87
N TYR A 3 -3.78 -7.27 2.96
CA TYR A 3 -3.86 -6.10 3.83
C TYR A 3 -3.43 -6.47 5.23
N ARG A 4 -2.81 -5.52 5.91
CA ARG A 4 -2.55 -5.57 7.33
C ARG A 4 -3.43 -4.53 8.01
N VAL A 5 -4.21 -4.99 8.96
CA VAL A 5 -5.30 -4.23 9.57
C VAL A 5 -5.07 -4.13 11.06
N ARG A 6 -5.20 -2.92 11.61
CA ARG A 6 -5.34 -2.71 13.05
C ARG A 6 -6.81 -2.46 13.34
N ALA A 7 -7.42 -3.39 14.05
CA ALA A 7 -8.81 -3.30 14.47
C ALA A 7 -8.92 -3.14 15.99
N LYS A 8 -9.93 -2.40 16.45
CA LYS A 8 -10.34 -2.34 17.85
C LYS A 8 -11.43 -3.38 18.09
N GLY A 9 -11.27 -4.15 19.17
CA GLY A 9 -12.21 -5.19 19.58
C GLY A 9 -11.54 -6.56 19.72
N THR A 10 -12.24 -7.48 20.37
CA THR A 10 -11.76 -8.84 20.59
C THR A 10 -11.88 -9.65 19.31
N VAL A 11 -10.74 -10.16 18.83
CA VAL A 11 -10.68 -11.11 17.72
C VAL A 11 -10.80 -12.51 18.30
N THR A 12 -11.88 -13.20 17.97
CA THR A 12 -12.07 -14.61 18.31
C THR A 12 -11.97 -15.46 17.05
N GLN A 13 -11.65 -16.75 17.20
CA GLN A 13 -11.58 -17.66 16.07
C GLN A 13 -12.92 -17.74 15.32
N LEU A 14 -14.04 -17.74 16.06
CA LEU A 14 -15.39 -17.72 15.47
C LEU A 14 -15.59 -16.56 14.48
N LYS A 15 -15.13 -15.35 14.80
CA LYS A 15 -15.23 -14.20 13.90
C LYS A 15 -14.38 -14.36 12.65
N ILE A 16 -13.22 -15.01 12.76
CA ILE A 16 -12.36 -15.31 11.62
C ILE A 16 -13.05 -16.33 10.70
N ASP A 17 -13.69 -17.35 11.29
CA ASP A 17 -14.40 -18.39 10.55
C ASP A 17 -15.66 -17.83 9.85
N GLU A 18 -16.35 -16.87 10.46
CA GLU A 18 -17.45 -16.11 9.82
C GLU A 18 -16.96 -15.35 8.57
N LEU A 19 -15.78 -14.72 8.63
CA LEU A 19 -15.19 -14.06 7.46
C LEU A 19 -14.79 -15.07 6.39
N ALA A 20 -14.30 -16.24 6.80
CA ALA A 20 -13.86 -17.30 5.90
C ALA A 20 -15.03 -18.00 5.18
N SER A 21 -16.22 -18.07 5.80
CA SER A 21 -17.42 -18.63 5.15
C SER A 21 -18.07 -17.68 4.15
N GLY A 22 -17.69 -16.40 4.15
CA GLY A 22 -18.28 -15.36 3.33
C GLY A 22 -19.51 -14.76 3.99
N ILE A 23 -19.73 -13.47 3.73
CA ILE A 23 -20.60 -12.65 4.57
C ILE A 23 -21.44 -11.71 3.71
N THR A 24 -22.70 -11.48 4.12
CA THR A 24 -23.57 -10.48 3.49
C THR A 24 -23.68 -9.25 4.39
N VAL A 25 -23.31 -8.07 3.87
CA VAL A 25 -23.44 -6.79 4.59
C VAL A 25 -24.18 -5.81 3.70
N GLU A 26 -25.22 -5.15 4.23
CA GLU A 26 -26.00 -4.14 3.50
C GLU A 26 -26.53 -4.64 2.12
N GLY A 27 -26.95 -5.90 2.05
CA GLY A 27 -27.42 -6.52 0.80
C GLY A 27 -26.33 -6.89 -0.21
N VAL A 28 -25.05 -6.66 0.11
CA VAL A 28 -23.90 -7.07 -0.71
C VAL A 28 -23.31 -8.35 -0.15
N LYS A 29 -23.26 -9.40 -0.98
CA LYS A 29 -22.57 -10.65 -0.65
C LYS A 29 -21.09 -10.53 -0.97
N TYR A 30 -20.25 -10.70 0.04
CA TYR A 30 -18.80 -10.83 -0.08
C TYR A 30 -18.40 -12.30 -0.17
N GLN A 31 -17.37 -12.57 -0.95
CA GLN A 31 -16.74 -13.88 -1.04
C GLN A 31 -16.00 -14.22 0.27
N PRO A 32 -15.59 -15.49 0.45
CA PRO A 32 -14.69 -15.90 1.51
C PRO A 32 -13.47 -14.98 1.65
N ILE A 33 -13.30 -14.39 2.84
CA ILE A 33 -12.15 -13.55 3.17
C ILE A 33 -11.24 -14.33 4.11
N LYS A 34 -9.98 -14.51 3.71
CA LYS A 34 -8.99 -15.16 4.59
C LYS A 34 -8.41 -14.13 5.55
N ALA A 35 -8.79 -14.22 6.82
CA ALA A 35 -8.21 -13.41 7.89
C ALA A 35 -7.31 -14.29 8.78
N VAL A 36 -6.17 -13.74 9.19
CA VAL A 36 -5.22 -14.37 10.11
C VAL A 36 -4.94 -13.38 11.23
N PHE A 37 -5.04 -13.81 12.47
CA PHE A 37 -4.65 -13.02 13.63
C PHE A 37 -3.13 -12.98 13.77
N ASP A 38 -2.55 -11.78 13.83
CA ASP A 38 -1.10 -11.61 13.99
C ASP A 38 -0.72 -11.50 15.48
N ARG A 39 -1.29 -10.50 16.16
CA ARG A 39 -0.94 -10.10 17.53
C ARG A 39 -1.99 -9.17 18.13
N GLU A 40 -2.05 -9.11 19.45
CA GLU A 40 -2.84 -8.14 20.20
C GLU A 40 -1.95 -7.14 20.93
N MET A 41 -2.37 -5.88 20.97
CA MET A 41 -1.68 -4.77 21.65
C MET A 41 -2.73 -3.91 22.37
N GLY A 42 -2.94 -4.21 23.65
CA GLY A 42 -4.01 -3.59 24.45
C GLY A 42 -5.38 -3.83 23.81
N ALA A 43 -6.20 -2.78 23.69
CA ALA A 43 -7.54 -2.89 23.08
C ALA A 43 -7.55 -3.02 21.54
N ASN A 44 -6.38 -3.22 20.90
CA ASN A 44 -6.28 -3.33 19.44
C ASN A 44 -5.62 -4.64 19.04
N SER A 45 -6.13 -5.24 17.96
CA SER A 45 -5.57 -6.45 17.37
C SER A 45 -5.10 -6.16 15.95
N TRP A 46 -4.00 -6.80 15.58
CA TRP A 46 -3.48 -6.81 14.22
C TRP A 46 -3.92 -8.08 13.51
N LEU A 47 -4.38 -7.90 12.28
CA LEU A 47 -4.89 -8.95 11.41
C LEU A 47 -4.24 -8.82 10.04
N THR A 48 -3.87 -9.96 9.46
CA THR A 48 -3.55 -10.07 8.04
C THR A 48 -4.78 -10.57 7.30
N VAL A 49 -5.25 -9.81 6.31
CA VAL A 49 -6.48 -10.10 5.57
C VAL A 49 -6.18 -10.18 4.08
N THR A 50 -6.48 -11.33 3.48
CA THR A 50 -6.28 -11.60 2.05
C THR A 50 -7.63 -11.62 1.34
N LEU A 51 -7.72 -10.83 0.28
CA LEU A 51 -8.92 -10.65 -0.55
C LEU A 51 -8.62 -11.04 -1.99
N THR A 52 -9.59 -11.71 -2.59
CA THR A 52 -9.60 -12.05 -4.02
C THR A 52 -10.33 -10.98 -4.84
N GLU A 53 -11.38 -10.40 -4.28
CA GLU A 53 -12.12 -9.29 -4.88
C GLU A 53 -11.67 -7.91 -4.35
N GLY A 54 -12.27 -6.84 -4.88
CA GLY A 54 -11.88 -5.46 -4.61
C GLY A 54 -13.07 -4.51 -4.55
N LYS A 55 -14.13 -4.90 -3.84
CA LYS A 55 -15.33 -4.05 -3.69
C LYS A 55 -15.03 -2.82 -2.83
N ASN A 56 -15.84 -1.77 -2.99
CA ASN A 56 -15.63 -0.51 -2.28
C ASN A 56 -15.74 -0.73 -0.75
N ARG A 57 -14.67 -0.38 -0.04
CA ARG A 57 -14.54 -0.52 1.43
C ARG A 57 -14.78 -1.93 1.98
N GLU A 58 -14.58 -2.96 1.17
CA GLU A 58 -14.86 -4.35 1.51
C GLU A 58 -14.27 -4.81 2.85
N VAL A 59 -12.96 -4.60 3.06
CA VAL A 59 -12.27 -4.98 4.31
C VAL A 59 -12.90 -4.32 5.54
N ARG A 60 -13.29 -3.04 5.42
CA ARG A 60 -13.88 -2.30 6.54
C ARG A 60 -15.28 -2.80 6.83
N LYS A 61 -16.11 -2.95 5.78
CA LYS A 61 -17.48 -3.44 5.92
C LYS A 61 -17.53 -4.85 6.50
N ALA A 62 -16.68 -5.76 6.03
CA ALA A 62 -16.62 -7.13 6.51
C ALA A 62 -16.14 -7.25 7.97
N LEU A 63 -15.17 -6.43 8.39
CA LEU A 63 -14.73 -6.41 9.78
C LEU A 63 -15.74 -5.73 10.71
N GLU A 64 -16.39 -4.66 10.27
CA GLU A 64 -17.41 -3.95 11.04
C GLU A 64 -18.61 -4.85 11.36
N SER A 65 -19.02 -5.70 10.41
CA SER A 65 -20.12 -6.66 10.62
C SER A 65 -19.82 -7.77 11.62
N VAL A 66 -18.55 -8.11 11.87
CA VAL A 66 -18.15 -9.02 12.97
C VAL A 66 -17.83 -8.26 14.27
N GLY A 67 -18.20 -6.98 14.33
CA GLY A 67 -18.01 -6.11 15.50
C GLY A 67 -16.57 -5.65 15.72
N LEU A 68 -15.75 -5.60 14.65
CA LEU A 68 -14.38 -5.09 14.70
C LEU A 68 -14.29 -3.74 14.00
N THR A 69 -13.86 -2.70 14.71
CA THR A 69 -13.71 -1.36 14.12
C THR A 69 -12.31 -1.17 13.55
N VAL A 70 -12.19 -0.82 12.27
CA VAL A 70 -10.88 -0.67 11.60
C VAL A 70 -10.28 0.72 11.82
N ASN A 71 -9.18 0.77 12.56
CA ASN A 71 -8.45 2.01 12.83
C ASN A 71 -7.41 2.30 11.74
N ARG A 72 -6.64 1.27 11.34
CA ARG A 72 -5.61 1.37 10.30
C ARG A 72 -5.72 0.24 9.31
N LEU A 73 -5.60 0.56 8.03
CA LEU A 73 -5.61 -0.40 6.93
C LEU A 73 -4.42 -0.11 6.02
N ILE A 74 -3.51 -1.06 5.89
CA ILE A 74 -2.30 -0.95 5.07
C ILE A 74 -2.35 -2.07 4.05
N ARG A 75 -2.25 -1.76 2.76
CA ARG A 75 -2.07 -2.81 1.74
C ARG A 75 -0.60 -3.19 1.72
N VAL A 76 -0.30 -4.43 2.08
CA VAL A 76 1.08 -4.94 2.16
C VAL A 76 1.51 -5.69 0.90
N SER A 77 0.56 -6.21 0.14
CA SER A 77 0.84 -6.89 -1.13
C SER A 77 -0.29 -6.74 -2.14
N TYR A 78 0.11 -6.63 -3.40
CA TYR A 78 -0.76 -6.66 -4.56
C TYR A 78 -0.19 -7.64 -5.60
N GLY A 79 -0.83 -8.81 -5.72
CA GLY A 79 -0.32 -9.86 -6.59
C GLY A 79 1.11 -10.23 -6.20
N PRO A 80 2.07 -10.25 -7.14
CA PRO A 80 3.47 -10.59 -6.87
C PRO A 80 4.25 -9.43 -6.20
N PHE A 81 3.68 -8.23 -6.13
CA PHE A 81 4.36 -7.07 -5.56
C PHE A 81 4.08 -6.93 -4.07
N VAL A 82 5.14 -6.68 -3.29
CA VAL A 82 5.08 -6.47 -1.84
C VAL A 82 5.55 -5.07 -1.48
N LEU A 83 5.04 -4.52 -0.38
CA LEU A 83 5.41 -3.17 0.08
C LEU A 83 6.84 -3.12 0.66
N ALA A 84 7.35 -4.24 1.18
CA ALA A 84 8.64 -4.33 1.85
C ALA A 84 8.86 -3.20 2.88
N ASP A 85 10.02 -2.54 2.85
CA ASP A 85 10.43 -1.48 3.79
C ASP A 85 10.14 -0.06 3.27
N LEU A 86 9.33 0.08 2.23
CA LEU A 86 9.03 1.37 1.61
C LEU A 86 8.26 2.29 2.56
N LYS A 87 8.79 3.50 2.79
CA LYS A 87 8.16 4.46 3.70
C LYS A 87 6.96 5.15 3.05
N PRO A 88 6.03 5.70 3.83
CA PRO A 88 4.91 6.47 3.29
C PRO A 88 5.38 7.61 2.36
N GLY A 89 4.82 7.66 1.16
CA GLY A 89 5.14 8.67 0.14
C GLY A 89 6.41 8.39 -0.67
N GLN A 90 7.16 7.34 -0.36
CA GLN A 90 8.25 6.88 -1.21
C GLN A 90 7.71 6.04 -2.38
N VAL A 91 8.49 6.04 -3.46
CA VAL A 91 8.27 5.20 -4.64
C VAL A 91 9.60 4.52 -4.92
N ASP A 92 9.55 3.25 -5.28
CA ASP A 92 10.69 2.49 -5.74
C ASP A 92 10.35 1.86 -7.10
N GLU A 93 11.34 1.81 -7.98
CA GLU A 93 11.17 1.22 -9.30
C GLU A 93 11.28 -0.29 -9.19
N VAL A 94 10.36 -1.01 -9.84
CA VAL A 94 10.41 -2.47 -9.85
C VAL A 94 11.48 -2.90 -10.86
N PRO A 95 12.49 -3.70 -10.47
CA PRO A 95 13.47 -4.24 -11.40
C PRO A 95 12.80 -5.02 -12.54
N SER A 96 13.31 -4.87 -13.76
CA SER A 96 12.74 -5.49 -14.97
C SER A 96 12.59 -7.00 -14.83
N ASP A 97 13.58 -7.70 -14.26
CA ASP A 97 13.56 -9.15 -14.08
C ASP A 97 12.38 -9.60 -13.18
N LEU A 98 12.14 -8.85 -12.09
CA LEU A 98 11.01 -9.12 -11.19
C LEU A 98 9.67 -8.82 -11.85
N LEU A 99 9.62 -7.75 -12.66
CA LEU A 99 8.43 -7.41 -13.43
C LEU A 99 8.11 -8.48 -14.48
N GLU A 100 9.11 -8.97 -15.20
CA GLU A 100 8.98 -10.02 -16.19
C GLU A 100 8.53 -11.33 -15.56
N ALA A 101 9.15 -11.76 -14.46
CA ALA A 101 8.75 -12.94 -13.71
C ALA A 101 7.29 -12.81 -13.21
N ALA A 102 6.94 -11.67 -12.62
CA ALA A 102 5.59 -11.37 -12.14
C ALA A 102 4.54 -11.42 -13.27
N LEU A 103 4.86 -10.88 -14.44
CA LEU A 103 3.97 -10.87 -15.59
C LEU A 103 3.85 -12.27 -16.23
N ALA A 104 4.94 -13.02 -16.27
CA ALA A 104 4.93 -14.40 -16.74
C ALA A 104 4.04 -15.30 -15.87
N GLU A 105 4.08 -15.16 -14.53
CA GLU A 105 3.17 -15.90 -13.64
C GLU A 105 1.69 -15.57 -13.89
N LEU A 106 1.39 -14.35 -14.35
CA LEU A 106 0.05 -13.90 -14.70
C LEU A 106 -0.34 -14.22 -16.16
N GLY A 107 0.55 -14.86 -16.93
CA GLY A 107 0.32 -15.24 -18.33
C GLY A 107 0.50 -14.11 -19.35
N HIS A 108 1.14 -13.01 -18.96
CA HIS A 108 1.41 -11.87 -19.83
C HIS A 108 2.87 -11.88 -20.32
N LYS A 109 3.07 -11.70 -21.63
CA LYS A 109 4.40 -11.46 -22.19
C LYS A 109 4.72 -9.96 -22.11
N VAL A 110 5.92 -9.64 -21.65
CA VAL A 110 6.38 -8.26 -21.62
C VAL A 110 6.94 -7.91 -22.99
N ASP A 111 6.22 -7.09 -23.75
CA ASP A 111 6.82 -6.43 -24.91
C ASP A 111 7.74 -5.33 -24.36
N SER A 112 9.05 -5.53 -24.49
CA SER A 112 10.07 -4.60 -24.01
C SER A 112 10.04 -3.30 -24.82
N ALA A 113 9.19 -2.35 -24.41
CA ALA A 113 9.30 -0.97 -24.88
C ALA A 113 10.56 -0.33 -24.27
N PRO A 114 11.32 0.50 -25.03
CA PRO A 114 12.61 0.99 -24.59
C PRO A 114 12.46 1.86 -23.34
N ALA A 115 13.41 1.69 -22.41
CA ALA A 115 13.52 2.43 -21.17
C ALA A 115 13.31 3.94 -21.43
N ARG A 116 12.35 4.55 -20.74
CA ARG A 116 12.21 6.01 -20.77
C ARG A 116 13.52 6.61 -20.25
N PRO A 117 14.11 7.60 -20.93
CA PRO A 117 15.35 8.21 -20.49
C PRO A 117 15.17 8.79 -19.08
N ALA A 118 16.16 8.56 -18.22
CA ALA A 118 16.16 9.03 -16.84
C ALA A 118 15.82 10.53 -16.76
N PRO A 119 15.08 10.98 -15.72
CA PRO A 119 14.75 12.39 -15.56
C PRO A 119 16.04 13.21 -15.45
N ALA A 120 16.17 14.22 -16.30
CA ALA A 120 17.35 15.10 -16.32
C ALA A 120 17.61 15.70 -14.93
N PRO A 121 18.87 15.81 -14.48
CA PRO A 121 19.20 16.42 -13.20
C PRO A 121 18.71 17.87 -13.20
N LYS A 122 17.97 18.25 -12.14
CA LYS A 122 17.51 19.63 -11.95
C LYS A 122 18.72 20.55 -11.88
N SER A 123 18.93 21.37 -12.90
CA SER A 123 19.97 22.39 -12.90
C SER A 123 19.66 23.41 -11.77
N HIS A 124 20.57 23.53 -10.82
CA HIS A 124 20.53 24.58 -9.82
C HIS A 124 20.93 25.88 -10.51
N LEU A 125 19.96 26.60 -11.10
CA LEU A 125 20.21 27.94 -11.65
C LEU A 125 20.79 28.84 -10.55
N GLY A 126 21.90 29.48 -10.90
CA GLY A 126 22.89 30.01 -9.96
C GLY A 126 22.40 31.09 -8.99
N ARG A 127 22.89 31.01 -7.75
CA ARG A 127 22.97 32.17 -6.86
C ARG A 127 24.03 33.14 -7.42
N ARG A 128 23.60 34.20 -8.09
CA ARG A 128 24.44 35.39 -8.33
C ARG A 128 24.87 35.97 -6.98
N GLY A 129 26.18 36.02 -6.72
CA GLY A 129 26.75 36.68 -5.55
C GLY A 129 26.51 38.20 -5.55
N PRO A 130 26.55 38.87 -4.38
CA PRO A 130 26.29 40.30 -4.29
C PRO A 130 27.42 41.13 -4.91
N SER A 131 27.05 42.09 -5.76
CA SER A 131 27.95 43.07 -6.37
C SER A 131 28.36 44.13 -5.33
N THR A 132 29.66 44.23 -5.04
CA THR A 132 30.24 45.31 -4.23
C THR A 132 30.30 46.61 -5.04
N ARG A 133 29.51 47.61 -4.63
CA ARG A 133 29.51 48.96 -5.19
C ARG A 133 30.68 49.77 -4.61
N VAL A 134 31.70 50.03 -5.42
CA VAL A 134 32.80 50.97 -5.11
C VAL A 134 32.26 52.40 -5.08
N LYS A 135 32.45 53.12 -3.97
CA LYS A 135 32.06 54.53 -3.80
C LYS A 135 33.26 55.41 -4.10
N GLY A 136 33.19 56.16 -5.20
CA GLY A 136 34.21 57.13 -5.59
C GLY A 136 34.29 58.31 -4.61
N LYS A 137 35.52 58.67 -4.24
CA LYS A 137 35.87 59.89 -3.53
C LYS A 137 36.53 60.81 -4.56
N ARG A 138 35.89 61.93 -4.89
CA ARG A 138 36.55 63.04 -5.59
C ARG A 138 36.59 64.24 -4.66
N THR A 139 37.76 64.84 -4.69
CA THR A 139 38.27 66.06 -4.10
C THR A 139 37.31 67.23 -4.14
#